data_AF-A9E9T2-F1
#
_entry.id   AF-A9E9T2-F1
#
_cell.length_a   1.000
_cell.length_b   1.000
_cell.length_c   1.000
_cell.angle_alpha   90.00
_cell.angle_beta   90.00
_cell.angle_gamma   90.00
#
_symmetry.space_group_name_H-M   'P 1'
#
loop_
_entity.id
_entity.type
_entity.pdbx_description
1 polymer ?
#
loop_
_entity_poly.entity_id
_entity_poly.type
_entity_poly.pdbx_seq_one_letter_code
_entity_poly.pdbx_strand_id
1 'polypeptide(L)'
;MKDRITKVFNDLKISSYKTAEELNQVVSQVTIRNIVKGRTENPHQSTLDLLADYLCNNYKVSRKWLLSGEGEMYLKDDKDFYIEKLGVRFELDELITHFENNKEVYFANSKDLMLHVIEELIKNKEKYFEISEYLRLFIKDSVEQRLEKRLAEIKELGAIVNSQKSK
;
A
#
# COMPACT_ATOMS: atom_id res chain seq x y z
N MET A 1 27.02 5.49 -1.80
CA MET A 1 25.75 5.12 -2.48
C MET A 1 25.99 4.58 -3.88
N LYS A 2 26.68 5.32 -4.77
CA LYS A 2 27.06 4.88 -6.12
C LYS A 2 27.57 3.43 -6.17
N ASP A 3 28.60 3.10 -5.39
CA ASP A 3 29.23 1.78 -5.47
C ASP A 3 28.30 0.63 -5.05
N ARG A 4 27.35 0.92 -4.14
CA ARG A 4 26.32 -0.03 -3.71
C ARG A 4 25.25 -0.22 -4.78
N ILE A 5 24.81 0.85 -5.45
CA ILE A 5 23.95 0.76 -6.64
C ILE A 5 24.64 -0.07 -7.71
N THR A 6 25.89 0.22 -8.03
CA THR A 6 26.69 -0.54 -8.99
C THR A 6 26.79 -2.02 -8.60
N LYS A 7 27.01 -2.31 -7.31
CA LYS A 7 27.05 -3.68 -6.79
C LYS A 7 25.74 -4.43 -7.07
N VAL A 8 24.59 -3.83 -6.75
CA VAL A 8 23.27 -4.45 -6.99
C VAL A 8 23.02 -4.68 -8.49
N PHE A 9 23.32 -3.70 -9.33
CA PHE A 9 23.17 -3.83 -10.79
C PHE A 9 23.97 -5.01 -11.35
N ASN A 10 25.19 -5.20 -10.85
CA ASN A 10 26.06 -6.29 -11.30
C ASN A 10 25.61 -7.65 -10.74
N ASP A 11 25.23 -7.71 -9.46
CA ASP A 11 24.84 -8.93 -8.78
C ASP A 11 23.54 -9.51 -9.37
N LEU A 12 22.53 -8.66 -9.56
CA LEU A 12 21.24 -9.04 -10.16
C LEU A 12 21.23 -8.98 -11.69
N LYS A 13 22.35 -8.63 -12.32
CA LYS A 13 22.49 -8.48 -13.79
C LYS A 13 21.42 -7.58 -14.41
N ILE A 14 21.12 -6.46 -13.76
CA ILE A 14 20.07 -5.52 -14.18
C ILE A 14 20.51 -4.78 -15.45
N SER A 15 19.63 -4.74 -16.44
CA SER A 15 19.87 -4.05 -17.70
C SER A 15 19.64 -2.55 -17.58
N SER A 16 20.66 -1.74 -17.90
CA SER A 16 20.53 -0.27 -17.97
C SER A 16 19.49 0.20 -18.99
N TYR A 17 19.23 -0.59 -20.04
CA TYR A 17 18.18 -0.28 -21.02
C TYR A 17 16.80 -0.45 -20.39
N LYS A 18 16.57 -1.61 -19.75
CA LYS A 18 15.29 -1.93 -19.10
C LYS A 18 14.98 -0.91 -18.00
N THR A 19 15.97 -0.56 -17.17
CA THR A 19 15.78 0.47 -16.14
C THR A 19 15.41 1.82 -16.72
N ALA A 20 16.03 2.25 -17.83
CA ALA A 20 15.69 3.52 -18.46
C ALA A 20 14.25 3.52 -19.01
N GLU A 21 13.79 2.42 -19.60
CA GLU A 21 12.39 2.27 -20.03
C GLU A 21 11.42 2.30 -18.84
N GLU A 22 11.68 1.53 -17.77
CA GLU A 22 10.80 1.46 -16.60
C GLU A 22 10.76 2.79 -15.81
N LEU A 23 11.80 3.63 -15.95
CA LEU A 23 11.84 5.00 -15.44
C LEU A 23 11.32 6.04 -16.45
N ASN A 24 10.64 5.63 -17.52
CA ASN A 24 10.11 6.52 -18.56
C ASN A 24 11.16 7.50 -19.13
N GLN A 25 12.40 7.05 -19.29
CA GLN A 25 13.53 7.82 -19.81
C GLN A 25 13.90 9.08 -18.98
N VAL A 26 13.42 9.21 -17.75
CA VAL A 26 13.84 10.30 -16.83
C VAL A 26 15.36 10.26 -16.60
N VAL A 27 15.94 9.05 -16.58
CA VAL A 27 17.39 8.84 -16.62
C VAL A 27 17.72 8.01 -17.85
N SER A 28 18.56 8.55 -18.74
CA SER A 28 18.92 7.86 -19.98
C SER A 28 19.71 6.57 -19.71
N GLN A 29 19.54 5.56 -20.58
CA GLN A 29 20.32 4.32 -20.57
C GLN A 29 21.83 4.59 -20.49
N VAL A 30 22.33 5.57 -21.26
CA VAL A 30 23.76 5.89 -21.33
C VAL A 30 24.26 6.40 -19.98
N THR A 31 23.46 7.26 -19.32
CA THR A 31 23.75 7.76 -17.97
C THR A 31 23.86 6.62 -16.98
N ILE A 32 22.84 5.74 -16.93
CA ILE A 32 22.82 4.58 -16.02
C ILE A 32 24.03 3.68 -16.28
N ARG A 33 24.31 3.38 -17.55
CA ARG A 33 25.43 2.53 -17.96
C ARG A 33 26.77 3.12 -17.54
N ASN A 34 26.97 4.42 -17.67
CA ASN A 34 28.22 5.08 -17.27
C ASN A 34 28.41 5.05 -15.75
N ILE A 35 27.33 5.21 -14.97
CA ILE A 35 27.36 5.07 -13.51
C ILE A 35 27.75 3.63 -13.12
N VAL A 36 27.06 2.63 -13.65
CA VAL A 36 27.29 1.20 -13.33
C VAL A 36 28.70 0.76 -13.75
N LYS A 37 29.23 1.28 -14.86
CA LYS A 37 30.61 1.00 -15.31
C LYS A 37 31.68 1.81 -14.59
N GLY A 38 31.31 2.67 -13.63
CA GLY A 38 32.26 3.52 -12.92
C GLY A 38 32.91 4.62 -13.78
N ARG A 39 32.34 4.93 -14.95
CA ARG A 39 32.80 6.01 -15.84
C ARG A 39 32.36 7.39 -15.35
N THR A 40 31.35 7.45 -14.51
CA THR A 40 30.89 8.68 -13.85
C THR A 40 31.42 8.70 -12.42
N GLU A 41 32.35 9.60 -12.15
CA GLU A 41 32.99 9.71 -10.83
C GLU A 41 32.01 10.22 -9.78
N ASN A 42 31.30 11.31 -10.10
CA ASN A 42 30.35 12.01 -9.24
C ASN A 42 28.97 12.14 -9.91
N PRO A 43 28.11 11.11 -9.86
CA PRO A 43 26.74 11.19 -10.36
C PRO A 43 25.90 12.17 -9.52
N HIS A 44 24.91 12.80 -10.14
CA HIS A 44 23.99 13.69 -9.42
C HIS A 44 23.20 12.92 -8.36
N GLN A 45 23.04 13.50 -7.17
CA GLN A 45 22.35 12.84 -6.05
C GLN A 45 20.91 12.45 -6.42
N SER A 46 20.17 13.33 -7.10
CA SER A 46 18.82 13.04 -7.59
C SER A 46 18.76 11.82 -8.51
N THR A 47 19.79 11.59 -9.33
CA THR A 47 19.89 10.38 -10.16
C THR A 47 20.15 9.13 -9.31
N LEU A 48 21.01 9.23 -8.29
CA LEU A 48 21.28 8.13 -7.36
C LEU A 48 20.03 7.78 -6.54
N ASP A 49 19.26 8.77 -6.12
CA ASP A 49 18.01 8.58 -5.36
C ASP A 49 16.96 7.88 -6.22
N LEU A 50 16.74 8.34 -7.46
CA LEU A 50 15.82 7.69 -8.41
C LEU A 50 16.21 6.23 -8.67
N LEU A 51 17.49 5.94 -8.86
CA LEU A 51 17.98 4.58 -9.05
C LEU A 51 17.83 3.75 -7.78
N ALA A 52 18.05 4.31 -6.60
CA ALA A 52 17.83 3.61 -5.35
C ALA A 52 16.35 3.28 -5.13
N ASP A 53 15.43 4.21 -5.40
CA ASP A 53 13.99 3.99 -5.33
C ASP A 53 13.57 2.85 -6.27
N TYR A 54 14.06 2.88 -7.51
CA TYR A 54 13.84 1.82 -8.49
C TYR A 54 14.29 0.44 -7.98
N LEU A 55 15.49 0.36 -7.40
CA LEU A 55 16.04 -0.90 -6.87
C LEU A 55 15.26 -1.41 -5.67
N CYS A 56 14.85 -0.52 -4.75
CA CYS A 56 14.04 -0.88 -3.60
C CYS A 56 12.68 -1.45 -4.04
N ASN A 57 12.01 -0.78 -4.97
CA ASN A 57 10.64 -1.11 -5.37
C ASN A 57 10.55 -2.38 -6.22
N ASN A 58 11.57 -2.67 -7.03
CA ASN A 58 11.51 -3.74 -8.03
C ASN A 58 12.38 -4.96 -7.70
N TYR A 59 13.38 -4.82 -6.83
CA TYR A 59 14.38 -5.86 -6.59
C TYR A 59 14.61 -6.17 -5.10
N LYS A 60 13.68 -5.75 -4.23
CA LYS A 60 13.71 -6.05 -2.78
C LYS A 60 15.05 -5.68 -2.14
N VAL A 61 15.60 -4.54 -2.55
CA VAL A 61 16.87 -4.03 -2.02
C VAL A 61 16.60 -3.16 -0.79
N SER A 62 17.41 -3.35 0.25
CA SER A 62 17.33 -2.55 1.48
C SER A 62 17.78 -1.11 1.23
N ARG A 63 16.90 -0.14 1.51
CA ARG A 63 17.21 1.30 1.42
C ARG A 63 18.29 1.69 2.42
N LYS A 64 18.18 1.23 3.68
CA LYS A 64 19.21 1.41 4.71
C LYS A 64 20.58 0.95 4.23
N TRP A 65 20.66 -0.24 3.63
CA TRP A 65 21.92 -0.74 3.09
C TRP A 65 22.42 0.13 1.92
N LEU A 66 21.56 0.58 1.01
CA LEU A 66 21.95 1.49 -0.08
C LEU A 66 22.49 2.84 0.42
N LEU A 67 21.95 3.38 1.51
CA LEU A 67 22.32 4.68 2.07
C LEU A 67 23.55 4.62 2.99
N SER A 68 23.55 3.76 4.00
CA SER A 68 24.63 3.67 5.00
C SER A 68 25.56 2.48 4.78
N GLY A 69 25.12 1.42 4.09
CA GLY A 69 25.86 0.15 3.97
C GLY A 69 25.62 -0.82 5.12
N GLU A 70 24.74 -0.47 6.06
CA GLU A 70 24.41 -1.29 7.22
C GLU A 70 23.32 -2.32 6.91
N GLY A 71 23.42 -3.49 7.55
CA GLY A 71 22.44 -4.58 7.43
C GLY A 71 22.60 -5.41 6.16
N GLU A 72 21.56 -6.19 5.85
CA GLU A 72 21.52 -7.04 4.66
C GLU A 72 21.18 -6.26 3.40
N MET A 73 21.79 -6.65 2.28
CA MET A 73 21.61 -6.02 0.97
C MET A 73 20.21 -6.29 0.39
N TYR A 74 19.75 -7.55 0.51
CA TYR A 74 18.44 -7.98 0.03
C TYR A 74 17.51 -8.28 1.20
N LEU A 75 16.25 -7.93 0.99
CA LEU A 75 15.15 -8.26 1.89
C LEU A 75 14.75 -9.71 1.65
N LYS A 76 14.48 -10.47 2.72
CA LYS A 76 14.10 -11.88 2.60
C LYS A 76 12.70 -12.00 2.03
N ASP A 77 12.50 -12.97 1.14
CA ASP A 77 11.20 -13.20 0.52
C ASP A 77 10.15 -13.70 1.53
N ASP A 78 8.99 -13.05 1.47
CA ASP A 78 7.65 -13.47 1.91
C ASP A 78 7.19 -13.23 3.36
N LYS A 79 7.89 -12.45 4.19
CA LYS A 79 7.33 -12.05 5.52
C LYS A 79 7.53 -10.60 5.96
N ASP A 80 8.27 -9.81 5.19
CA ASP A 80 8.71 -8.49 5.64
C ASP A 80 8.02 -7.38 4.82
N PHE A 81 6.70 -7.22 4.95
CA PHE A 81 6.10 -5.95 4.56
C PHE A 81 6.55 -4.93 5.61
N TYR A 82 7.29 -3.90 5.22
CA TYR A 82 7.69 -2.85 6.16
C TYR A 82 7.60 -1.48 5.51
N ILE A 83 7.39 -0.46 6.35
CA ILE A 83 7.49 0.94 5.94
C ILE A 83 8.75 1.52 6.56
N GLU A 84 9.61 2.15 5.75
CA GLU A 84 10.76 2.90 6.25
C GLU A 84 10.44 4.40 6.24
N LYS A 85 10.46 5.03 7.42
CA LYS A 85 10.25 6.48 7.57
C LYS A 85 11.34 7.05 8.47
N LEU A 86 12.03 8.09 7.98
CA LEU A 86 13.14 8.76 8.69
C LEU A 86 14.27 7.78 9.12
N GLY A 87 14.51 6.71 8.36
CA GLY A 87 15.53 5.70 8.66
C GLY A 87 15.13 4.66 9.71
N VAL A 88 13.87 4.68 10.18
CA VAL A 88 13.29 3.66 11.05
C VAL A 88 12.40 2.74 10.22
N ARG A 89 12.60 1.44 10.39
CA ARG A 89 11.82 0.38 9.73
C ARG A 89 10.70 -0.07 10.68
N PHE A 90 9.48 -0.10 10.18
CA PHE A 90 8.29 -0.60 10.87
C PHE A 90 7.81 -1.85 10.15
N GLU A 91 7.88 -3.00 10.82
CA GLU A 91 7.38 -4.27 10.26
C GLU A 91 5.85 -4.28 10.17
N LEU A 92 5.30 -5.19 9.36
CA LEU A 92 3.87 -5.30 9.13
C LEU A 92 3.09 -5.46 10.42
N ASP A 93 3.59 -6.30 11.31
CA ASP A 93 2.99 -6.63 12.59
C ASP A 93 2.91 -5.37 13.47
N GLU A 94 3.97 -4.55 13.45
CA GLU A 94 4.04 -3.28 14.18
C GLU A 94 3.09 -2.25 13.56
N LEU A 95 3.00 -2.20 12.23
CA LEU A 95 2.09 -1.33 11.50
C LEU A 95 0.63 -1.70 11.74
N ILE A 96 0.31 -2.99 11.72
CA ILE A 96 -1.03 -3.52 12.04
C ILE A 96 -1.36 -3.19 13.49
N THR A 97 -0.46 -3.49 14.43
CA THR A 97 -0.68 -3.19 15.86
C THR A 97 -0.89 -1.70 16.07
N HIS A 98 -0.08 -0.85 15.44
CA HIS A 98 -0.24 0.60 15.52
C HIS A 98 -1.56 1.05 14.90
N PHE A 99 -1.93 0.51 13.74
CA PHE A 99 -3.22 0.79 13.12
C PHE A 99 -4.38 0.39 14.01
N GLU A 100 -4.38 -0.83 14.56
CA GLU A 100 -5.44 -1.32 15.44
C GLU A 100 -5.59 -0.46 16.70
N ASN A 101 -4.48 -0.01 17.29
CA ASN A 101 -4.47 0.84 18.47
C ASN A 101 -4.91 2.28 18.18
N ASN A 102 -4.77 2.76 16.92
CA ASN A 102 -5.03 4.16 16.56
C ASN A 102 -6.13 4.34 15.50
N LYS A 103 -6.84 3.27 15.13
CA LYS A 103 -7.83 3.24 14.03
C LYS A 103 -8.90 4.33 14.15
N GLU A 104 -9.37 4.63 15.36
CA GLU A 104 -10.38 5.66 15.58
C GLU A 104 -9.89 7.05 15.18
N VAL A 105 -8.63 7.37 15.51
CA VAL A 105 -8.00 8.64 15.15
C VAL A 105 -7.83 8.72 13.63
N TYR A 106 -7.39 7.62 13.00
CA TYR A 106 -7.23 7.59 11.54
C TYR A 106 -8.55 7.74 10.79
N PHE A 107 -9.58 7.05 11.25
CA PHE A 107 -10.91 7.12 10.64
C PHE A 107 -11.61 8.47 10.89
N ALA A 108 -11.37 9.11 12.03
CA ALA A 108 -11.85 10.47 12.27
C ALA A 108 -11.18 11.50 11.33
N ASN A 109 -9.89 11.31 11.03
CA ASN A 109 -9.10 12.24 10.23
C ASN A 109 -9.16 11.95 8.71
N SER A 110 -9.56 10.75 8.29
CA SER A 110 -9.65 10.37 6.88
C SER A 110 -10.90 9.52 6.61
N LYS A 111 -11.93 10.17 6.04
CA LYS A 111 -13.14 9.49 5.57
C LYS A 111 -12.85 8.55 4.40
N ASP A 112 -11.91 8.92 3.52
CA ASP A 112 -11.54 8.11 2.37
C ASP A 112 -10.89 6.78 2.80
N LEU A 113 -10.03 6.81 3.82
CA LEU A 113 -9.45 5.60 4.41
C LEU A 113 -10.53 4.69 4.99
N MET A 114 -11.48 5.27 5.74
CA MET A 114 -12.61 4.50 6.29
C MET A 114 -13.43 3.86 5.16
N LEU A 115 -13.75 4.62 4.11
CA LEU A 115 -14.51 4.13 2.97
C LEU A 115 -13.77 3.00 2.26
N HIS A 116 -12.47 3.14 2.04
CA HIS A 116 -11.64 2.12 1.39
C HIS A 116 -11.63 0.81 2.19
N VAL A 117 -11.50 0.88 3.52
CA VAL A 117 -11.58 -0.30 4.39
C VAL A 117 -12.95 -0.97 4.29
N ILE A 118 -14.03 -0.18 4.27
CA ILE A 118 -15.40 -0.71 4.12
C ILE A 118 -15.57 -1.38 2.75
N GLU A 119 -15.08 -0.77 1.67
CA GLU A 119 -15.15 -1.33 0.33
C GLU A 119 -14.41 -2.67 0.24
N GLU A 120 -13.21 -2.76 0.82
CA GLU A 120 -12.45 -4.02 0.85
C GLU A 120 -13.14 -5.09 1.70
N LEU A 121 -13.80 -4.72 2.81
CA LEU A 121 -14.64 -5.64 3.58
C LEU A 121 -15.81 -6.17 2.77
N ILE A 122 -16.49 -5.31 2.01
CA ILE A 122 -17.65 -5.70 1.18
C ILE A 122 -17.21 -6.62 0.03
N LYS A 123 -16.12 -6.28 -0.68
CA LYS A 123 -15.61 -7.10 -1.79
C LYS A 123 -15.22 -8.51 -1.34
N ASN A 124 -14.65 -8.62 -0.15
CA ASN A 124 -14.14 -9.88 0.39
C ASN A 124 -15.09 -10.54 1.42
N LYS A 125 -16.36 -10.10 1.49
CA LYS A 125 -17.34 -10.51 2.51
C LYS A 125 -17.51 -12.02 2.64
N GLU A 126 -17.46 -12.77 1.53
CA GLU A 126 -17.65 -14.23 1.55
C GLU A 126 -16.52 -14.92 2.30
N LYS A 127 -15.27 -14.51 2.02
CA LYS A 127 -14.09 -15.00 2.74
C LYS A 127 -14.17 -14.68 4.24
N TYR A 128 -14.64 -13.50 4.61
CA TYR A 128 -14.79 -13.15 6.02
C TYR A 128 -15.93 -13.91 6.73
N PHE A 129 -17.02 -14.22 6.01
CA PHE A 129 -18.11 -15.05 6.54
C PHE A 129 -17.72 -16.51 6.74
N GLU A 130 -16.78 -17.02 5.94
CA GLU A 130 -16.22 -18.36 6.13
C GLU A 130 -15.29 -18.44 7.36
N ILE A 131 -14.58 -17.35 7.66
CA ILE A 131 -13.56 -17.34 8.72
C ILE A 131 -14.16 -16.92 10.09
N SER A 132 -15.28 -16.19 10.13
CA SER A 132 -15.87 -15.69 11.38
C SER A 132 -17.40 -15.79 11.41
N GLU A 133 -17.88 -16.74 12.21
CA GLU A 133 -19.31 -16.89 12.54
C GLU A 133 -19.86 -15.67 13.28
N TYR A 134 -19.06 -15.06 14.15
CA TYR A 134 -19.43 -13.84 14.87
C TYR A 134 -19.66 -12.65 13.92
N LEU A 135 -18.78 -12.46 12.94
CA LEU A 135 -18.94 -11.40 11.94
C LEU A 135 -20.19 -11.62 11.09
N ARG A 136 -20.48 -12.89 10.76
CA ARG A 136 -21.69 -13.28 10.04
C ARG A 136 -22.95 -12.90 10.81
N LEU A 137 -23.01 -13.23 12.10
CA LEU A 137 -24.12 -12.89 12.99
C LEU A 137 -24.25 -11.37 13.20
N PHE A 138 -23.13 -10.67 13.43
CA PHE A 138 -23.12 -9.23 13.65
C PHE A 138 -23.61 -8.44 12.42
N ILE A 139 -23.14 -8.79 11.22
CA ILE A 139 -23.59 -8.14 9.98
C ILE A 139 -25.05 -8.48 9.73
N LYS A 140 -25.47 -9.73 9.93
CA LYS A 140 -26.85 -10.14 9.78
C LYS A 140 -27.77 -9.30 10.69
N ASP A 141 -27.51 -9.27 12.00
CA ASP A 141 -28.34 -8.50 12.94
C ASP A 141 -28.29 -6.99 12.68
N SER A 142 -27.11 -6.39 12.52
CA SER A 142 -27.00 -4.93 12.43
C SER A 142 -27.48 -4.36 11.09
N VAL A 143 -27.33 -5.11 9.99
CA VAL A 143 -27.78 -4.68 8.67
C VAL A 143 -29.25 -5.01 8.47
N GLU A 144 -29.72 -6.20 8.88
CA GLU A 144 -31.14 -6.55 8.78
C GLU A 144 -31.98 -5.61 9.65
N GLN A 145 -31.61 -5.33 10.90
CA GLN A 145 -32.39 -4.40 11.75
C GLN A 145 -32.42 -2.97 11.19
N ARG A 146 -31.33 -2.47 10.60
CA ARG A 146 -31.33 -1.14 9.95
C ARG A 146 -32.15 -1.13 8.66
N LEU A 147 -32.09 -2.19 7.86
CA LEU A 147 -32.90 -2.31 6.65
C LEU A 147 -34.38 -2.42 7.00
N GLU A 148 -34.73 -3.23 8.00
CA GLU A 148 -36.11 -3.35 8.52
C GLU A 148 -36.63 -2.03 9.05
N LYS A 149 -35.84 -1.31 9.86
CA LYS A 149 -36.21 0.02 10.34
C LYS A 149 -36.44 0.99 9.18
N ARG A 150 -35.55 1.01 8.18
CA ARG A 150 -35.67 1.91 7.03
C ARG A 150 -36.80 1.52 6.08
N LEU A 151 -37.08 0.22 5.93
CA LEU A 151 -38.25 -0.29 5.21
C LEU A 151 -39.55 0.06 5.95
N ALA A 152 -39.56 0.01 7.29
CA ALA A 152 -40.70 0.46 8.10
C ALA A 152 -40.93 1.98 7.95
N GLU A 153 -39.88 2.80 8.01
CA GLU A 153 -39.94 4.25 7.76
C GLU A 153 -40.48 4.55 6.34
N ILE A 154 -40.00 3.84 5.31
CA ILE A 154 -40.49 3.97 3.92
C ILE A 154 -41.94 3.52 3.81
N LYS A 155 -42.35 2.46 4.53
CA LYS A 155 -43.73 1.97 4.56
C LYS A 155 -44.66 2.95 5.24
N GLU A 156 -44.22 3.61 6.31
CA GLU A 156 -44.97 4.71 6.94
C GLU A 156 -45.09 5.90 5.99
N LEU A 157 -44.00 6.30 5.32
CA LEU A 157 -44.03 7.35 4.31
C LEU A 157 -44.96 6.99 3.13
N GLY A 158 -44.92 5.74 2.64
CA GLY A 158 -45.77 5.25 1.56
C GLY A 158 -47.24 5.07 1.96
N ALA A 159 -47.53 4.74 3.24
CA ALA A 159 -48.88 4.72 3.79
C ALA A 159 -49.46 6.14 3.98
N ILE A 160 -48.60 7.14 4.21
CA ILE A 160 -48.98 8.56 4.28
C ILE A 160 -49.30 9.15 2.89
N VAL A 161 -48.93 8.48 1.79
CA VAL A 161 -49.35 8.84 0.41
C VAL A 161 -50.60 8.09 -0.05
N ASN A 162 -51.44 7.58 0.87
CA ASN A 162 -52.86 7.37 0.56
C ASN A 162 -53.58 8.73 0.66
N SER A 163 -53.29 9.61 -0.30
CA SER A 163 -54.19 10.73 -0.56
C SER A 163 -55.55 10.12 -0.88
N GLN A 164 -56.52 10.40 -0.02
CA GLN A 164 -57.93 10.28 -0.36
C GLN A 164 -58.13 10.75 -1.81
N LYS A 165 -58.28 9.82 -2.76
CA LYS A 165 -59.16 10.08 -3.89
C LYS A 165 -60.55 9.73 -3.40
N SER A 166 -61.15 10.80 -2.89
CA SER A 166 -62.59 11.02 -2.76
C SER A 166 -63.37 10.31 -3.86
N LYS A 167 -64.54 9.81 -3.44
CA LYS A 167 -65.73 9.43 -4.21
C LYS A 167 -65.82 10.00 -5.62
#